data_AF-A0A7C5IJ86-F1
#
_entry.id   AF-A0A7C5IJ86-F1
#
_cell.length_a   1.000
_cell.length_b   1.000
_cell.length_c   1.000
_cell.angle_alpha   90.00
_cell.angle_beta   90.00
_cell.angle_gamma   90.00
#
_symmetry.space_group_name_H-M   'P 1'
#
loop_
_entity.id
_entity.type
_entity.pdbx_description
1 polymer ?
#
loop_
_entity_poly.entity_id
_entity_poly.type
_entity_poly.pdbx_seq_one_letter_code
_entity_poly.pdbx_strand_id
1 'polypeptide(L)'
;MMTTLLAVYGSDGLIGRCDAKCYEATHPECACICGGCNHGVGRSRAIAQTRQQALAWVSTFTQAHGLTPSRTDVAPICQHNSLWEALDAESTMETTVVPTPTKGGEP
;
A
#
# COMPACT_ATOMS: atom_id res chain seq x y z
N MET A 1 -3.28 -7.87 18.33
CA MET A 1 -2.43 -7.51 17.17
C MET A 1 -2.84 -6.12 16.70
N MET A 2 -1.91 -5.16 16.63
CA MET A 2 -2.21 -3.82 16.11
C MET A 2 -2.32 -3.87 14.60
N THR A 3 -3.48 -3.48 14.06
CA THR A 3 -3.65 -3.35 12.60
C THR A 3 -3.36 -1.91 12.21
N THR A 4 -2.31 -1.70 11.42
CA THR A 4 -2.05 -0.40 10.77
C THR A 4 -2.99 -0.26 9.58
N LEU A 5 -3.78 0.81 9.55
CA LEU A 5 -4.67 1.11 8.42
C LEU A 5 -3.99 1.99 7.39
N LEU A 6 -3.06 2.84 7.82
CA LEU A 6 -2.36 3.80 6.98
C LEU A 6 -0.96 4.03 7.51
N ALA A 7 0.03 4.08 6.62
CA ALA A 7 1.40 4.44 6.96
C ALA A 7 2.01 5.25 5.82
N VAL A 8 2.84 6.24 6.17
CA VAL A 8 3.62 7.03 5.23
C VAL A 8 5.09 6.83 5.57
N TYR A 9 5.87 6.50 4.54
CA TYR A 9 7.30 6.28 4.61
C TYR A 9 8.01 7.31 3.73
N GLY A 10 9.14 7.82 4.21
CA GLY A 10 10.10 8.59 3.43
C GLY A 10 11.38 7.80 3.24
N SER A 11 12.41 8.45 2.68
CA SER A 11 13.76 7.88 2.54
C SER A 11 14.34 7.41 3.88
N ASP A 12 14.01 8.12 4.97
CA ASP A 12 14.56 7.88 6.30
C ASP A 12 13.68 6.92 7.13
N GLY A 13 12.67 6.29 6.50
CA GLY A 13 11.79 5.32 7.13
C GLY A 13 10.39 5.86 7.46
N LEU A 14 9.78 5.34 8.53
CA LEU A 14 8.39 5.63 8.88
C LEU A 14 8.22 7.08 9.35
N ILE A 15 7.46 7.89 8.60
CA ILE A 15 7.11 9.27 8.96
C ILE A 15 5.90 9.29 9.89
N GLY A 16 4.90 8.46 9.62
CA GLY A 16 3.67 8.46 10.40
C GLY A 16 2.76 7.28 10.07
N ARG A 17 1.88 6.95 11.02
CA ARG A 17 0.92 5.86 10.86
C ARG A 17 -0.42 6.15 11.54
N CYS A 18 -1.46 5.49 11.06
CA CYS A 18 -2.76 5.38 11.70
C CYS A 18 -2.99 3.91 12.06
N ASP A 19 -3.02 3.63 13.36
CA ASP A 19 -3.25 2.30 13.93
C ASP A 19 -4.30 2.36 15.05
N ALA A 20 -4.41 1.28 15.85
CA ALA A 20 -5.36 1.17 16.94
C ALA A 20 -5.30 2.32 17.94
N LYS A 21 -4.12 2.91 18.18
CA LYS A 21 -3.98 4.06 19.08
C LYS A 21 -4.75 5.28 18.59
N CYS A 22 -4.98 5.40 17.29
CA CYS A 22 -5.77 6.48 16.70
C CYS A 22 -7.25 6.10 16.66
N TYR A 23 -7.60 4.98 16.04
CA TYR A 23 -9.01 4.68 15.78
C TYR A 23 -9.78 4.19 17.00
N GLU A 24 -9.10 3.87 18.10
CA GLU A 24 -9.69 3.56 19.42
C GLU A 24 -9.45 4.70 20.43
N ALA A 25 -8.88 5.83 20.01
CA ALA A 25 -8.53 6.91 20.91
C ALA A 25 -9.77 7.52 21.58
N THR A 26 -9.60 7.90 22.85
CA THR A 26 -10.61 8.62 23.64
C THR A 26 -10.15 10.04 24.03
N HIS A 27 -8.89 10.38 23.75
CA HIS A 27 -8.34 11.71 24.00
C HIS A 27 -8.77 12.71 22.90
N PRO A 28 -8.78 14.03 23.16
CA PRO A 28 -9.37 15.00 22.24
C PRO A 28 -8.52 15.29 20.99
N GLU A 29 -7.21 15.12 21.06
CA GLU A 29 -6.29 15.55 19.98
C GLU A 29 -5.90 14.39 19.06
N CYS A 30 -5.68 14.66 17.78
CA CYS A 30 -5.13 13.70 16.84
C CYS A 30 -3.93 14.30 16.11
N ALA A 31 -2.76 13.66 16.24
CA ALA A 31 -1.55 13.99 15.51
C ALA A 31 -1.16 12.90 14.48
N CYS A 32 -2.08 11.98 14.17
CA CYS A 32 -1.84 10.88 13.25
C CYS A 32 -1.95 11.32 11.78
N ILE A 33 -1.33 10.54 10.90
CA ILE A 33 -1.30 10.80 9.45
C ILE A 33 -2.67 10.78 8.76
N CYS A 34 -3.71 10.27 9.44
CA CYS A 34 -5.08 10.32 8.95
C CYS A 34 -5.71 11.73 9.02
N GLY A 35 -5.03 12.69 9.67
CA GLY A 35 -5.50 14.07 9.84
C GLY A 35 -6.76 14.16 10.72
N GLY A 36 -6.93 13.24 11.68
CA GLY A 36 -8.10 13.17 12.54
C GLY A 36 -9.29 12.38 11.97
N CYS A 37 -9.28 12.02 10.68
CA CYS A 37 -10.41 11.36 10.02
C CYS A 37 -10.86 10.06 10.72
N ASN A 38 -9.89 9.29 11.21
CA ASN A 38 -10.11 8.00 11.86
C ASN A 38 -10.13 8.07 13.39
N HIS A 39 -10.00 9.25 14.00
CA HIS A 39 -9.74 9.39 15.44
C HIS A 39 -10.95 8.99 16.30
N GLY A 40 -10.78 7.98 17.15
CA GLY A 40 -11.82 7.50 18.08
C GLY A 40 -13.10 6.92 17.43
N VAL A 41 -13.10 6.70 16.11
CA VAL A 41 -14.30 6.28 15.36
C VAL A 41 -14.56 4.77 15.40
N GLY A 42 -13.61 3.99 15.91
CA GLY A 42 -13.62 2.53 15.91
C GLY A 42 -13.12 1.89 14.60
N ARG A 43 -12.62 0.65 14.71
CA ARG A 43 -11.92 -0.07 13.62
C ARG A 43 -12.73 -0.17 12.31
N SER A 44 -13.97 -0.63 12.37
CA SER A 44 -14.78 -0.88 11.15
C SER A 44 -15.02 0.39 10.35
N ARG A 45 -15.32 1.50 11.04
CA ARG A 45 -15.54 2.80 10.42
C ARG A 45 -14.23 3.38 9.89
N ALA A 46 -13.14 3.26 10.65
CA ALA A 46 -11.82 3.69 10.21
C ALA A 46 -11.35 2.97 8.94
N ILE A 47 -11.63 1.66 8.79
CA ILE A 47 -11.31 0.93 7.55
C ILE A 47 -12.04 1.53 6.34
N ALA A 48 -13.33 1.83 6.47
CA ALA A 48 -14.12 2.42 5.39
C ALA A 48 -13.63 3.84 5.03
N GLN A 49 -13.36 4.66 6.04
CA GLN A 49 -12.82 6.02 5.87
C GLN A 49 -11.42 6.01 5.25
N THR A 50 -10.54 5.10 5.65
CA THR A 50 -9.21 4.95 5.04
C THR A 50 -9.30 4.62 3.55
N ARG A 51 -10.24 3.76 3.12
CA ARG A 51 -10.43 3.46 1.70
C ARG A 51 -10.85 4.70 0.92
N GLN A 52 -11.79 5.48 1.45
CA GLN A 52 -12.23 6.73 0.83
C GLN A 52 -11.09 7.75 0.76
N GLN A 53 -10.30 7.88 1.83
CA GLN A 53 -9.15 8.77 1.90
C GLN A 53 -8.10 8.40 0.84
N ALA A 54 -7.79 7.10 0.68
CA ALA A 54 -6.87 6.62 -0.34
C ALA A 54 -7.33 6.97 -1.77
N LEU A 55 -8.62 6.75 -2.07
CA LEU A 55 -9.19 7.11 -3.38
C LEU A 55 -9.13 8.61 -3.64
N ALA A 56 -9.43 9.43 -2.64
CA ALA A 56 -9.35 10.89 -2.74
C ALA A 56 -7.92 11.36 -3.01
N TRP A 57 -6.92 10.74 -2.36
CA TRP A 57 -5.51 11.06 -2.61
C TRP A 57 -5.05 10.70 -4.02
N VAL A 58 -5.40 9.50 -4.50
CA VAL A 58 -5.10 9.10 -5.88
C VAL A 58 -5.75 10.07 -6.86
N SER A 59 -7.02 10.42 -6.67
CA SER A 59 -7.73 11.37 -7.53
C SER A 59 -7.10 12.77 -7.51
N THR A 60 -6.69 13.25 -6.34
CA THR A 60 -6.05 14.56 -6.19
C THR A 60 -4.71 14.58 -6.90
N PHE A 61 -3.92 13.52 -6.72
CA PHE A 61 -2.60 13.38 -7.34
C PHE A 61 -2.71 13.30 -8.87
N THR A 62 -3.61 12.47 -9.40
CA THR A 62 -3.78 12.33 -10.85
C THR A 62 -4.22 13.65 -11.48
N GLN A 63 -5.14 14.38 -10.84
CA GLN A 63 -5.56 15.70 -11.30
C GLN A 63 -4.42 16.71 -11.29
N ALA A 64 -3.66 16.80 -10.19
CA ALA A 64 -2.55 17.74 -10.05
C ALA A 64 -1.42 17.50 -11.06
N HIS A 65 -1.24 16.25 -11.49
CA HIS A 65 -0.17 15.84 -12.41
C HIS A 65 -0.66 15.58 -13.84
N GLY A 66 -1.94 15.86 -14.16
CA GLY A 66 -2.50 15.63 -15.50
C GLY A 66 -2.47 14.17 -15.94
N LEU A 67 -2.46 13.24 -14.99
CA LEU A 67 -2.41 11.80 -15.27
C LEU A 67 -3.84 11.30 -15.52
N THR A 68 -4.05 10.57 -16.61
CA THR A 68 -5.28 9.79 -16.78
C THR A 68 -5.21 8.56 -15.88
N PRO A 69 -6.18 8.33 -14.98
CA PRO A 69 -6.25 7.10 -14.19
C PRO A 69 -6.62 5.95 -15.13
N SER A 70 -5.65 5.41 -15.85
CA SER A 70 -5.88 4.31 -16.79
C SER A 70 -5.95 2.97 -16.08
N ARG A 71 -5.39 2.86 -14.86
CA ARG A 71 -5.39 1.61 -14.09
C ARG A 71 -5.08 1.85 -12.61
N THR A 72 -6.01 1.49 -11.74
CA THR A 72 -5.77 1.37 -10.29
C THR A 72 -5.86 -0.10 -9.93
N ASP A 73 -4.72 -0.77 -9.80
CA ASP A 73 -4.68 -2.14 -9.29
C ASP A 73 -4.66 -2.10 -7.76
N VAL A 74 -5.67 -2.69 -7.12
CA VAL A 74 -5.68 -2.89 -5.66
C VAL A 74 -5.12 -4.27 -5.37
N ALA A 75 -3.87 -4.34 -4.95
CA ALA A 75 -3.29 -5.59 -4.50
C ALA A 75 -3.97 -6.03 -3.19
N PRO A 76 -4.43 -7.28 -3.07
CA PRO A 76 -5.07 -7.78 -1.84
C PRO A 76 -4.07 -7.87 -0.67
N ILE A 77 -2.78 -7.91 -0.99
CA ILE A 77 -1.66 -7.93 -0.05
C ILE A 77 -0.65 -6.87 -0.53
N CYS A 78 -0.31 -5.94 0.35
CA CYS A 78 0.82 -5.03 0.15
C CYS A 78 1.91 -5.41 1.15
N GLN A 79 2.99 -5.99 0.67
CA GLN A 79 4.19 -6.28 1.46
C GLN A 79 5.24 -5.23 1.13
N HIS A 80 5.77 -4.58 2.16
CA HIS A 80 6.96 -3.75 2.04
C HIS A 80 8.13 -4.58 2.58
N ASN A 81 8.75 -5.36 1.72
CA ASN A 81 9.99 -6.04 2.06
C ASN A 81 11.11 -4.99 2.11
N SER A 82 12.01 -5.13 3.08
CA SER A 82 13.23 -4.34 3.03
C SER A 82 14.04 -4.69 1.77
N LEU A 83 14.89 -3.75 1.32
CA LEU A 83 15.78 -3.98 0.17
C LEU A 83 16.59 -5.27 0.32
N TRP A 84 17.00 -5.60 1.55
CA TRP A 84 17.78 -6.80 1.88
C TRP A 84 16.96 -8.08 1.74
N GLU A 85 15.74 -8.09 2.26
CA GLU A 85 14.81 -9.23 2.13
C GLU A 85 14.39 -9.46 0.66
N ALA A 86 14.32 -8.40 -0.15
CA ALA A 86 14.06 -8.53 -1.58
C ALA A 86 15.23 -9.17 -2.33
N LEU A 87 16.47 -8.80 -1.99
CA LEU A 87 17.69 -9.36 -2.60
C LEU A 87 17.89 -10.84 -2.22
N ASP A 88 17.58 -11.22 -0.97
CA ASP A 88 17.66 -12.61 -0.53
C ASP A 88 16.61 -13.50 -1.24
N ALA A 89 15.44 -12.95 -1.56
CA ALA A 89 14.39 -13.67 -2.31
C ALA A 89 14.80 -13.94 -3.77
N GLU A 90 15.46 -12.99 -4.44
CA GLU A 90 15.94 -13.15 -5.81
C GLU A 90 17.07 -14.19 -5.93
N SER A 91 17.87 -14.39 -4.88
CA SER A 91 18.93 -15.41 -4.85
C SER A 91 18.41 -16.85 -4.87
N THR A 92 17.11 -17.09 -4.64
CA THR A 92 16.51 -18.44 -4.57
C THR A 92 15.68 -18.81 -5.79
N MET A 93 15.45 -17.88 -6.73
CA MET A 93 14.73 -18.18 -7.96
C MET A 93 15.66 -18.82 -8.99
N GLU A 94 15.80 -20.15 -8.91
CA GLU A 94 16.47 -20.95 -9.93
C GLU A 94 15.67 -20.84 -11.26
N THR A 95 16.26 -20.17 -12.25
CA THR A 95 15.67 -19.89 -13.56
C THR A 95 15.23 -21.19 -14.24
N THR A 96 13.94 -21.51 -14.19
CA THR A 96 13.39 -22.55 -15.06
C THR A 96 13.25 -21.97 -16.45
N VAL A 97 14.25 -22.20 -17.30
CA VAL A 97 14.19 -21.83 -18.71
C VAL A 97 13.08 -22.66 -19.37
N VAL A 98 11.98 -22.01 -19.75
CA VAL A 98 10.94 -22.63 -20.58
C VAL A 98 11.52 -22.76 -22.00
N PRO A 99 11.67 -23.98 -22.56
CA PRO A 99 12.20 -24.12 -23.90
C PRO A 99 11.20 -23.61 -24.95
N THR A 100 11.69 -22.75 -25.83
CA THR A 100 10.95 -22.21 -26.97
C THR A 100 10.59 -23.34 -27.95
N PRO A 101 9.33 -23.47 -28.40
CA PRO A 101 8.97 -24.46 -29.41
C PRO A 101 9.64 -24.13 -30.74
N THR A 102 10.39 -25.10 -31.28
CA THR A 102 10.97 -25.05 -32.62
C THR A 102 9.85 -25.03 -33.66
N LYS A 103 9.87 -24.05 -34.56
CA LYS A 103 8.99 -24.06 -35.74
C LYS A 103 9.33 -25.27 -36.59
N GLY A 104 8.41 -26.22 -36.67
CA GLY A 104 8.46 -27.34 -37.61
C GLY A 104 8.49 -26.82 -39.05
N GLY A 105 9.31 -27.47 -39.87
CA GLY A 105 9.44 -27.18 -41.29
C GLY A 105 8.14 -27.48 -42.05
N GLU A 106 7.85 -26.62 -43.03
CA GLU A 106 6.88 -26.90 -44.08
C GLU A 106 7.45 -27.87 -45.13
N PRO A 107 6.58 -28.61 -45.83
CA PRO A 107 6.94 -29.69 -46.76
C PRO A 107 7.62 -29.23 -48.05
#